data_AF-A0A1S2M8J3-F1
#
_entry.id   AF-A0A1S2M8J3-F1
#
_cell.length_a   1.000
_cell.length_b   1.000
_cell.length_c   1.000
_cell.angle_alpha   90.00
_cell.angle_beta   90.00
_cell.angle_gamma   90.00
#
_symmetry.space_group_name_H-M   'P 1'
#
loop_
_entity.id
_entity.type
_entity.pdbx_description
1 polymer ?
#
loop_
_entity_poly.entity_id
_entity_poly.type
_entity_poly.pdbx_seq_one_letter_code
_entity_poly.pdbx_strand_id
1 'polypeptide(L)' 'MKTKQLIEEMAENKETTLEAIVLGWLMKHPAMIQPVIGTANEKRILNCQDAARQSALMTREEWYSLYVASRGQLMP' A
#
# COMPACT_ATOMS: atom_id res chain seq x y z
N MET A 1 16.41 -2.57 2.34
CA MET A 1 15.28 -2.18 3.20
C MET A 1 14.25 -3.31 3.20
N LYS A 2 13.78 -3.78 4.37
CA LYS A 2 12.74 -4.82 4.42
C LYS A 2 11.39 -4.18 4.06
N THR A 3 10.57 -4.81 3.21
CA THR A 3 9.29 -4.26 2.70
C THR A 3 8.42 -3.66 3.79
N LYS A 4 8.36 -4.32 4.96
CA LYS A 4 7.60 -3.85 6.13
C LYS A 4 8.03 -2.45 6.59
N GLN A 5 9.34 -2.17 6.66
CA GLN A 5 9.86 -0.88 7.11
C GLN A 5 9.48 0.25 6.15
N LEU A 6 9.51 -0.01 4.83
CA LEU A 6 9.06 0.96 3.83
C LEU A 6 7.57 1.29 3.99
N ILE A 7 6.74 0.28 4.23
CA ILE A 7 5.30 0.50 4.44
C ILE A 7 5.07 1.29 5.73
N GLU A 8 5.82 1.02 6.80
CA GLU A 8 5.77 1.79 8.06
C GLU A 8 6.12 3.27 7.83
N GLU A 9 7.24 3.55 7.15
CA GLU A 9 7.68 4.91 6.82
C GLU A 9 6.65 5.64 5.93
N MET A 10 6.13 4.98 4.90
CA MET A 10 5.11 5.57 4.04
C MET A 10 3.80 5.85 4.79
N ALA A 11 3.40 4.96 5.70
CA ALA A 11 2.20 5.14 6.50
C ALA A 11 2.34 6.33 7.46
N GLU A 12 3.51 6.48 8.09
CA GLU A 12 3.84 7.63 8.95
C GLU A 12 3.82 8.93 8.15
N ASN A 13 4.56 8.99 7.04
CA ASN A 13 4.67 10.18 6.19
C ASN A 13 3.33 10.62 5.57
N LYS A 14 2.40 9.70 5.35
CA LYS A 14 1.07 9.97 4.76
C LYS A 14 -0.05 10.02 5.80
N GLU A 15 0.29 10.00 7.08
CA GLU A 15 -0.63 10.03 8.22
C GLU A 15 -1.78 9.02 8.03
N THR A 16 -1.43 7.77 7.77
CA THR A 16 -2.40 6.72 7.45
C THR A 16 -1.97 5.37 8.04
N THR A 17 -2.67 4.29 7.69
CA THR A 17 -2.39 2.96 8.20
C THR A 17 -1.56 2.12 7.21
N LEU A 18 -0.89 1.09 7.72
CA LEU A 18 -0.18 0.11 6.88
C LEU A 18 -1.14 -0.56 5.88
N GLU A 19 -2.34 -0.92 6.34
CA GLU A 19 -3.36 -1.54 5.50
C GLU A 19 -3.78 -0.63 4.34
N ALA A 20 -3.98 0.67 4.60
CA ALA A 20 -4.33 1.63 3.57
C ALA A 20 -3.22 1.80 2.51
N ILE A 21 -1.94 1.80 2.92
CA ILE A 21 -0.81 1.85 1.99
C ILE A 21 -0.79 0.61 1.08
N VAL A 22 -0.91 -0.59 1.66
CA VAL A 22 -0.85 -1.85 0.90
C VAL A 22 -2.02 -1.98 -0.06
N LEU A 23 -3.24 -1.69 0.39
CA LEU A 23 -4.42 -1.72 -0.48
C LEU A 23 -4.36 -0.62 -1.54
N GLY A 24 -3.93 0.59 -1.18
CA GLY A 24 -3.72 1.68 -2.11
C GLY A 24 -2.72 1.33 -3.22
N TRP A 25 -1.63 0.61 -2.87
CA TRP A 25 -0.65 0.12 -3.83
C TRP A 25 -1.24 -0.87 -4.85
N LEU A 26 -2.08 -1.81 -4.39
CA LEU A 26 -2.81 -2.73 -5.28
C LEU A 26 -3.78 -1.97 -6.18
N MET A 27 -4.58 -1.07 -5.60
CA MET A 27 -5.57 -0.26 -6.33
C MET A 27 -4.95 0.68 -7.36
N LYS A 28 -3.67 1.07 -7.18
CA LYS A 28 -2.91 1.92 -8.12
C LYS A 28 -2.40 1.14 -9.34
N HIS A 29 -2.44 -0.18 -9.31
CA HIS A 29 -2.00 -1.01 -10.42
C HIS A 29 -2.82 -0.68 -11.69
N PRO A 30 -2.19 -0.59 -12.89
CA PRO A 30 -2.89 -0.24 -14.15
C PRO A 30 -4.05 -1.18 -14.52
N ALA A 31 -4.03 -2.41 -14.01
CA ALA A 31 -5.09 -3.40 -14.18
C ALA A 31 -6.34 -3.14 -13.32
N MET A 32 -6.38 -2.05 -12.54
CA MET A 32 -7.53 -1.65 -11.73
C MET A 32 -7.96 -2.74 -10.74
N ILE A 33 -7.01 -3.24 -9.96
CA ILE A 33 -7.27 -4.30 -8.97
C ILE A 33 -8.26 -3.78 -7.92
N GLN A 34 -9.32 -4.56 -7.66
CA GLN A 34 -10.27 -4.33 -6.58
C GLN A 34 -10.00 -5.32 -5.43
N PRO A 35 -9.34 -4.91 -4.34
CA PRO A 35 -9.00 -5.82 -3.24
C PRO A 35 -10.24 -6.25 -2.45
N VAL A 36 -10.25 -7.51 -1.99
CA VAL A 36 -11.24 -8.05 -1.05
C VAL A 36 -10.65 -8.09 0.35
N ILE A 37 -11.33 -7.48 1.33
CA ILE A 37 -10.90 -7.50 2.74
C ILE A 37 -11.31 -8.83 3.38
N GLY A 38 -10.34 -9.70 3.63
CA GLY A 38 -10.57 -11.06 4.16
C GLY A 38 -10.57 -11.19 5.69
N THR A 39 -10.84 -10.12 6.44
CA THR A 39 -10.85 -10.12 7.91
C THR A 39 -12.20 -9.71 8.45
N ALA A 40 -12.66 -10.34 9.54
CA ALA A 40 -13.87 -9.94 10.27
C ALA A 40 -13.58 -8.94 11.41
N ASN A 41 -12.30 -8.68 11.72
CA ASN A 41 -11.93 -7.71 12.75
C ASN A 41 -12.26 -6.28 12.30
N GLU A 42 -13.18 -5.63 13.01
CA GLU A 42 -13.69 -4.28 12.71
C GLU A 42 -12.58 -3.23 12.65
N LYS A 43 -11.64 -3.24 13.61
CA LYS A 43 -10.52 -2.30 13.63
C LYS A 43 -9.65 -2.43 12.37
N ARG A 44 -9.38 -3.66 11.93
CA ARG A 44 -8.60 -3.89 10.70
C ARG A 44 -9.36 -3.49 9.45
N ILE A 45 -10.69 -3.64 9.43
CA ILE A 45 -11.53 -3.13 8.33
C ILE A 45 -11.46 -1.61 8.28
N LEU A 46 -11.60 -0.93 9.44
CA LEU A 46 -11.50 0.52 9.54
C LEU A 46 -10.12 1.05 9.11
N ASN A 47 -9.04 0.34 9.44
CA ASN A 47 -7.71 0.73 8.99
C ASN A 47 -7.62 0.84 7.45
N CYS A 48 -8.41 0.09 6.69
CA CYS A 48 -8.40 0.12 5.22
C CYS A 48 -9.11 1.35 4.61
N GLN A 49 -9.81 2.17 5.40
CA GLN A 49 -10.73 3.21 4.90
C GLN A 49 -10.07 4.21 3.94
N ASP A 50 -8.77 4.46 4.11
CA ASP A 50 -8.01 5.44 3.35
C ASP A 50 -7.42 4.90 2.04
N ALA A 51 -7.56 3.60 1.74
CA ALA A 51 -6.88 2.94 0.62
C ALA A 51 -7.12 3.62 -0.74
N ALA A 52 -8.35 4.05 -1.02
CA ALA A 52 -8.69 4.73 -2.28
C ALA A 52 -7.98 6.10 -2.38
N ARG A 53 -7.95 6.86 -1.28
CA ARG A 53 -7.21 8.14 -1.19
C ARG A 53 -5.72 7.90 -1.40
N GLN A 54 -5.17 6.86 -0.78
CA GLN A 54 -3.75 6.52 -0.91
C GLN A 54 -3.40 6.08 -2.34
N SER A 55 -4.25 5.29 -3.01
CA SER A 55 -4.07 4.96 -4.43
C SER A 55 -3.99 6.21 -5.30
N ALA A 56 -4.89 7.17 -5.11
CA ALA A 56 -4.90 8.42 -5.86
C ALA A 56 -3.61 9.24 -5.64
N LEU A 57 -3.18 9.37 -4.38
CA LEU A 57 -1.99 10.15 -4.00
C LEU A 57 -0.66 9.45 -4.32
N MET A 58 -0.64 8.13 -4.48
CA MET A 58 0.58 7.36 -4.65
C MET A 58 1.31 7.77 -5.93
N THR A 59 2.57 8.13 -5.80
CA THR A 59 3.43 8.48 -6.94
C THR A 59 3.93 7.21 -7.63
N ARG A 60 4.43 7.34 -8.86
CA ARG A 60 5.06 6.21 -9.56
C ARG A 60 6.29 5.70 -8.81
N GLU A 61 7.09 6.61 -8.27
CA GLU A 61 8.30 6.29 -7.51
C GLU A 61 7.99 5.49 -6.24
N GLU A 62 6.97 5.88 -5.49
CA GLU A 62 6.48 5.14 -4.33
C GLU A 62 6.00 3.74 -4.73
N TRP A 63 5.23 3.66 -5.83
CA TRP A 63 4.69 2.41 -6.32
C TRP A 63 5.81 1.43 -6.71
N TYR A 64 6.82 1.90 -7.45
CA TYR A 64 7.99 1.10 -7.82
C TYR A 64 8.88 0.76 -6.63
N SER A 65 9.01 1.65 -5.66
CA SER A 65 9.77 1.38 -4.43
C SER A 65 9.17 0.20 -3.66
N LEU A 66 7.84 0.17 -3.52
CA LEU A 66 7.12 -0.98 -2.94
C LEU A 66 7.27 -2.24 -3.79
N TYR A 67 7.20 -2.13 -5.12
CA TYR A 67 7.40 -3.26 -6.02
C TYR A 67 8.80 -3.90 -5.85
N VAL A 68 9.86 -3.10 -5.93
CA VAL A 68 11.25 -3.54 -5.72
C VAL A 68 11.42 -4.13 -4.32
N ALA A 69 10.92 -3.44 -3.29
CA ALA A 69 11.01 -3.91 -1.92
C ALA A 69 10.27 -5.24 -1.72
N SER A 70 9.16 -5.49 -2.43
CA SER A 70 8.39 -6.74 -2.35
C SER A 70 9.09 -7.92 -3.06
N ARG A 71 9.84 -7.63 -4.13
CA ARG A 71 10.55 -8.63 -4.95
C ARG A 71 11.93 -8.97 -4.40
N GLY A 72 12.54 -8.07 -3.61
CA GLY A 72 13.91 -8.20 -3.14
C GLY A 72 14.96 -8.13 -4.26
N GLN A 73 14.57 -7.71 -5.47
CA GLN A 73 15.41 -7.59 -6.65
C GLN A 73 15.14 -6.22 -7.30
N LEU A 74 16.20 -5.62 -7.85
CA LEU A 74 16.07 -4.36 -8.60
C LEU A 74 15.28 -4.59 -9.90
N MET A 75 14.57 -3.55 -10.33
CA MET A 75 13.96 -3.52 -11.67
C MET A 75 15.07 -3.61 -12.73
N PRO A 76 14.86 -4.37 -13.83
CA PRO A 76 15.73 -4.33 -15.00
C PRO A 76 15.78 -2.94 -15.64
#